data_AF-A0A514WYP8-F1
#
_entry.id   AF-A0A514WYP8-F1
#
_cell.length_a   1.000
_cell.length_b   1.000
_cell.length_c   1.000
_cell.angle_alpha   90.00
_cell.angle_beta   90.00
_cell.angle_gamma   90.00
#
_symmetry.space_group_name_H-M   'P 1'
#
loop_
_entity.id
_entity.type
_entity.pdbx_description
1 polymer ?
#
loop_
_entity_poly.entity_id
_entity_poly.type
_entity_poly.pdbx_seq_one_letter_code
_entity_poly.pdbx_strand_id
1 'polypeptide(L)'
;MKLTLVSVLASLAISSFAQAATLNCHIDINNDPLLQTQVESKTKQKVKIGDVDTVTAYITEKVDGIYTLEAFIANAEMRVYSEGMLKSSNDRLSTSVWSRDILLDIECSLANH
;
A
#
# COMPACT_ATOMS: atom_id res chain seq x y z
N MET A 1 -49.02 24.13 -20.86
CA MET A 1 -47.59 24.26 -20.51
C MET A 1 -47.27 23.35 -19.32
N LYS A 2 -46.74 22.16 -19.59
CA LYS A 2 -46.27 21.21 -18.57
C LYS A 2 -44.94 20.65 -19.09
N LEU A 3 -43.84 21.37 -18.87
CA LEU A 3 -42.53 20.92 -19.36
C LEU A 3 -41.39 21.57 -18.55
N THR A 4 -41.43 21.43 -17.23
CA THR A 4 -40.37 21.90 -16.33
C THR A 4 -40.22 20.96 -15.14
N LEU A 5 -40.10 19.66 -15.39
CA LEU A 5 -39.81 18.68 -14.33
C LEU A 5 -38.83 17.56 -14.74
N VAL A 6 -38.09 17.75 -15.83
CA VAL A 6 -37.17 16.72 -16.37
C VAL A 6 -35.69 17.03 -16.07
N SER A 7 -35.36 18.23 -15.54
CA SER A 7 -33.97 18.72 -15.52
C SER A 7 -33.20 18.52 -14.22
N VAL A 8 -33.80 17.97 -13.15
CA VAL A 8 -33.16 17.91 -11.81
C VAL A 8 -32.68 16.51 -11.42
N LEU A 9 -33.10 15.46 -12.13
CA LEU A 9 -32.73 14.07 -11.79
C LEU A 9 -31.41 13.58 -12.41
N ALA A 10 -30.75 14.39 -13.24
CA ALA A 10 -29.55 13.98 -13.99
C ALA A 10 -28.21 14.39 -13.33
N SER A 11 -28.24 15.07 -12.17
CA SER A 11 -27.04 15.63 -11.51
C SER A 11 -26.59 14.87 -10.26
N LEU A 12 -27.28 13.80 -9.86
CA LEU A 12 -26.83 12.92 -8.79
C LEU A 12 -26.29 11.61 -9.36
N ALA A 13 -25.12 11.21 -8.86
CA ALA A 13 -24.57 9.85 -8.91
C ALA A 13 -23.53 9.49 -9.98
N ILE A 14 -22.51 10.34 -10.18
CA ILE A 14 -21.18 9.80 -10.53
C ILE A 14 -20.10 10.40 -9.62
N SER A 15 -20.31 10.34 -8.31
CA SER A 15 -19.18 10.38 -7.37
C SER A 15 -18.54 9.00 -7.38
N SER A 16 -17.65 8.75 -8.33
CA SER A 16 -16.74 7.61 -8.28
C SER A 16 -15.82 7.84 -7.07
N PHE A 17 -16.24 7.34 -5.90
CA PHE A 17 -15.38 7.27 -4.75
C PHE A 17 -14.23 6.34 -5.12
N ALA A 18 -13.06 6.91 -5.39
CA ALA A 18 -11.82 6.16 -5.32
C ALA A 18 -11.69 5.70 -3.87
N GLN A 19 -12.11 4.47 -3.59
CA GLN A 19 -12.04 3.90 -2.25
C GLN A 19 -10.56 3.64 -1.96
N ALA A 20 -10.05 4.29 -0.91
CA ALA A 20 -8.78 3.94 -0.32
C ALA A 20 -8.87 2.49 0.18
N ALA A 21 -7.83 1.68 -0.08
CA ALA A 21 -7.76 0.34 0.49
C ALA A 21 -6.94 0.40 1.78
N THR A 22 -7.45 -0.21 2.83
CA THR A 22 -6.68 -0.38 4.06
C THR A 22 -5.74 -1.59 3.88
N LEU A 23 -4.45 -1.40 4.16
CA LEU A 23 -3.42 -2.43 4.08
C LEU A 23 -2.86 -2.69 5.48
N ASN A 24 -2.73 -3.96 5.84
CA ASN A 24 -1.94 -4.40 6.99
C ASN A 24 -0.50 -4.61 6.51
N CYS A 25 0.46 -3.91 7.10
CA CYS A 25 1.87 -4.04 6.77
C CYS A 25 2.70 -4.35 8.02
N HIS A 26 3.78 -5.12 7.84
CA HIS A 26 4.78 -5.32 8.88
C HIS A 26 6.20 -5.22 8.33
N ILE A 27 7.14 -4.90 9.23
CA ILE A 27 8.58 -4.81 8.96
C ILE A 27 9.30 -5.62 10.02
N ASP A 28 10.01 -6.64 9.58
CA ASP A 28 10.83 -7.51 10.40
C ASP A 28 12.30 -7.32 10.02
N ILE A 29 13.18 -7.18 11.01
CA ILE A 29 14.63 -7.14 10.80
C ILE A 29 15.27 -8.22 11.66
N ASN A 30 16.05 -9.10 11.04
CA ASN A 30 16.69 -10.25 11.69
C ASN A 30 15.70 -11.17 12.42
N ASN A 31 14.49 -11.31 11.88
CA ASN A 31 13.33 -12.02 12.46
C ASN A 31 12.69 -11.35 13.68
N ASP A 32 13.13 -10.14 14.06
CA ASP A 32 12.46 -9.36 15.09
C ASP A 32 11.39 -8.46 14.47
N PRO A 33 10.12 -8.55 14.91
CA PRO A 33 9.05 -7.71 14.39
C PRO A 33 9.17 -6.30 14.95
N LEU A 34 9.62 -5.36 14.12
CA LEU A 34 9.88 -3.98 14.57
C LEU A 34 8.70 -3.04 14.33
N LEU A 35 7.84 -3.34 13.36
CA LEU A 35 6.65 -2.57 13.09
C LEU A 35 5.52 -3.45 12.57
N GLN A 36 4.32 -3.24 13.09
CA GLN A 36 3.07 -3.71 12.51
C GLN A 36 2.08 -2.54 12.49
N THR A 37 1.55 -2.22 11.31
CA THR A 37 0.75 -1.02 11.12
C THR A 37 -0.32 -1.21 10.05
N GLN A 38 -1.34 -0.35 10.08
CA GLN A 38 -2.32 -0.21 9.02
C GLN A 38 -2.08 1.09 8.26
N VAL A 39 -2.11 1.03 6.93
CA VAL A 39 -1.99 2.20 6.07
C VAL A 39 -3.15 2.26 5.09
N GLU A 40 -3.68 3.46 4.89
CA GLU A 40 -4.67 3.73 3.85
C GLU A 40 -3.95 4.01 2.54
N SER A 41 -4.12 3.12 1.55
CA SER A 41 -3.61 3.36 0.21
C SER A 41 -4.47 4.39 -0.51
N LYS A 42 -3.85 5.14 -1.40
CA LYS A 42 -4.56 5.97 -2.36
C LYS A 42 -3.88 5.81 -3.71
N THR A 43 -4.68 5.51 -4.72
CA THR A 43 -4.25 5.32 -6.11
C THR A 43 -3.27 6.42 -6.54
N LYS A 44 -2.10 6.02 -7.03
CA LYS A 44 -0.94 6.84 -7.44
C LYS A 44 -0.30 7.69 -6.35
N GLN A 45 -0.57 7.42 -5.08
CA GLN A 45 0.08 8.10 -3.96
C GLN A 45 1.05 7.15 -3.25
N LYS A 46 2.25 7.66 -2.97
CA LYS A 46 3.25 6.97 -2.18
C LYS A 46 2.95 7.20 -0.70
N VAL A 47 2.60 6.14 0.00
CA VAL A 47 2.24 6.14 1.42
C VAL A 47 3.38 5.54 2.23
N LYS A 48 3.79 6.22 3.31
CA LYS A 48 4.83 5.72 4.21
C LYS A 48 4.25 4.61 5.09
N ILE A 49 4.90 3.45 5.10
CA ILE A 49 4.57 2.37 6.03
C ILE A 49 5.22 2.69 7.38
N GLY A 50 6.52 2.99 7.37
CA GLY A 50 7.29 3.22 8.58
C GLY A 50 8.68 3.79 8.32
N ASP A 51 9.28 4.30 9.40
CA ASP A 51 10.71 4.56 9.53
C ASP A 51 11.19 3.78 10.75
N VAL A 52 12.02 2.77 10.54
CA VAL A 52 12.43 1.88 11.62
C VAL A 52 13.91 1.54 11.44
N ASP A 53 14.70 1.87 12.44
CA ASP A 53 16.16 1.75 12.39
C ASP A 53 16.76 2.43 11.14
N THR A 54 17.41 1.68 10.25
CA THR A 54 17.98 2.19 8.99
C THR A 54 17.05 2.02 7.79
N VAL A 55 15.80 1.57 8.01
CA VAL A 55 14.87 1.18 6.95
C VAL A 55 13.68 2.12 6.90
N THR A 56 13.49 2.76 5.74
CA THR A 56 12.28 3.54 5.45
C THR A 56 11.47 2.84 4.36
N ALA A 57 10.24 2.44 4.69
CA ALA A 57 9.39 1.63 3.80
C ALA A 57 8.15 2.42 3.33
N TYR A 58 7.74 2.15 2.09
CA TYR A 58 6.63 2.80 1.42
C TYR A 58 5.82 1.81 0.59
N ILE A 59 4.52 2.07 0.47
CA ILE A 59 3.64 1.38 -0.48
C ILE A 59 2.97 2.39 -1.40
N THR A 60 2.84 2.03 -2.67
CA THR A 60 2.14 2.83 -3.67
C THR A 60 1.13 1.94 -4.37
N GLU A 61 -0.15 2.28 -4.26
CA GLU A 61 -1.18 1.69 -5.12
C GLU A 61 -1.05 2.33 -6.51
N LYS A 62 -0.91 1.51 -7.55
CA LYS A 62 -0.89 1.95 -8.95
C LYS A 62 -2.32 2.04 -9.48
N VAL A 63 -2.68 1.21 -10.45
CA VAL A 63 -4.02 1.08 -11.02
C VAL A 63 -4.41 -0.39 -10.96
N ASP A 64 -5.71 -0.68 -10.96
CA ASP A 64 -6.25 -2.04 -11.02
C ASP A 64 -5.74 -2.98 -9.92
N GLY A 65 -5.55 -2.46 -8.70
CA GLY A 65 -5.10 -3.24 -7.55
C GLY A 65 -3.65 -3.71 -7.62
N ILE A 66 -2.84 -3.12 -8.50
CA ILE A 66 -1.39 -3.31 -8.51
C ILE A 66 -0.75 -2.41 -7.46
N TYR A 67 0.15 -2.94 -6.65
CA TYR A 67 0.88 -2.22 -5.62
C TYR A 67 2.38 -2.36 -5.85
N THR A 68 3.11 -1.30 -5.55
CA THR A 68 4.57 -1.31 -5.45
C THR A 68 4.95 -1.12 -4.00
N LEU A 69 5.75 -2.03 -3.46
CA LEU A 69 6.36 -1.95 -2.14
C LEU A 69 7.82 -1.54 -2.33
N GLU A 70 8.28 -0.51 -1.64
CA GLU A 70 9.65 0.00 -1.72
C GLU A 70 10.26 0.15 -0.33
N ALA A 71 11.54 -0.17 -0.18
CA ALA A 71 12.29 0.08 1.03
C ALA A 71 13.66 0.67 0.74
N PHE A 72 14.04 1.68 1.51
CA PHE A 72 15.36 2.29 1.50
C PHE A 72 16.12 1.86 2.74
N ILE A 73 17.34 1.36 2.57
CA ILE A 73 18.18 0.79 3.64
C ILE A 73 19.43 1.67 3.73
N ALA A 74 19.43 2.63 4.65
CA ALA A 74 20.40 3.71 4.71
C ALA A 74 21.85 3.24 4.93
N ASN A 75 22.06 2.25 5.80
CA ASN A 75 23.38 1.67 6.10
C ASN A 75 23.99 0.89 4.92
N ALA A 76 23.17 0.42 3.98
CA ALA A 76 23.62 -0.31 2.80
C ALA A 76 23.58 0.53 1.51
N GLU A 77 23.17 1.80 1.61
CA GLU A 77 22.90 2.69 0.46
C GLU A 77 22.05 2.00 -0.63
N MET A 78 21.10 1.16 -0.20
CA MET A 78 20.35 0.26 -1.06
C MET A 78 18.87 0.65 -1.11
N ARG A 79 18.25 0.45 -2.28
CA ARG A 79 16.80 0.41 -2.42
C ARG A 79 16.36 -0.93 -2.96
N VAL A 80 15.36 -1.52 -2.32
CA VAL A 80 14.67 -2.70 -2.84
C VAL A 80 13.22 -2.40 -3.08
N TYR A 81 12.62 -3.13 -4.02
CA TYR A 81 11.22 -2.99 -4.33
C TYR A 81 10.64 -4.30 -4.87
N SER A 82 9.34 -4.44 -4.71
CA SER A 82 8.55 -5.48 -5.37
C SER A 82 7.25 -4.90 -5.89
N GLU A 83 6.65 -5.59 -6.86
CA GLU A 83 5.40 -5.20 -7.47
C GLU A 83 4.50 -6.42 -7.64
N GLY A 84 3.24 -6.26 -7.28
CA GLY A 84 2.27 -7.35 -7.36
C GLY A 84 0.85 -6.84 -7.26
N MET A 85 -0.09 -7.68 -7.66
CA MET A 85 -1.52 -7.39 -7.55
C MET A 85 -2.07 -7.97 -6.25
N LEU A 86 -2.80 -7.16 -5.49
CA LEU A 86 -3.55 -7.61 -4.31
C LEU A 86 -5.04 -7.57 -4.65
N LYS A 87 -5.66 -8.74 -4.83
CA LYS A 87 -7.10 -8.88 -5.14
C LYS A 87 -7.94 -9.23 -3.91
N SER A 88 -7.32 -9.87 -2.93
CA SER A 88 -7.96 -10.36 -1.72
C SER A 88 -7.04 -10.20 -0.51
N SER A 89 -7.58 -10.32 0.71
CA SER A 89 -6.81 -10.27 1.96
C SER A 89 -5.88 -11.48 2.18
N ASN A 90 -6.01 -12.50 1.35
CA ASN A 90 -5.08 -13.64 1.31
C ASN A 90 -3.84 -13.35 0.44
N ASP A 91 -3.93 -12.38 -0.46
CA ASP A 91 -2.78 -12.01 -1.30
C ASP A 91 -1.76 -11.24 -0.47
N ARG A 92 -0.48 -11.49 -0.77
CA ARG A 92 0.67 -10.90 -0.07
C ARG A 92 1.60 -10.26 -1.06
N LEU A 93 2.02 -9.04 -0.76
CA LEU A 93 3.10 -8.36 -1.45
C LEU A 93 4.23 -8.20 -0.46
N SER A 94 5.37 -8.84 -0.75
CA SER A 94 6.54 -8.77 0.10
C SER A 94 7.79 -8.37 -0.67
N THR A 95 8.75 -7.80 0.05
CA THR A 95 10.12 -7.59 -0.41
C THR A 95 11.05 -8.00 0.71
N SER A 96 12.09 -8.74 0.34
CA SER A 96 13.04 -9.30 1.30
C SER A 96 14.46 -8.99 0.85
N VAL A 97 15.33 -8.67 1.80
CA VAL A 97 16.77 -8.53 1.59
C VAL A 97 17.48 -9.45 2.53
N TRP A 98 18.31 -10.32 1.97
CA TRP A 98 19.17 -11.18 2.75
C TRP A 98 20.62 -10.90 2.42
N SER A 99 21.33 -10.38 3.40
CA SER A 99 22.79 -10.22 3.38
C SER A 99 23.41 -10.91 4.59
N ARG A 100 24.74 -10.80 4.72
CA ARG A 100 25.45 -11.33 5.90
C ARG A 100 25.02 -10.64 7.19
N ASP A 101 24.70 -9.35 7.12
CA ASP A 101 24.54 -8.48 8.29
C ASP A 101 23.08 -8.06 8.53
N ILE A 102 22.20 -8.25 7.53
CA ILE A 102 20.78 -7.92 7.63
C ILE A 102 19.91 -8.95 6.93
N LEU A 103 18.86 -9.39 7.62
CA LEU A 103 17.67 -9.99 7.03
C LEU A 103 16.52 -8.99 7.20
N LEU A 104 16.07 -8.38 6.12
CA LEU A 104 14.92 -7.48 6.11
C LEU A 104 13.77 -8.19 5.42
N ASP A 105 12.62 -8.23 6.07
CA ASP A 105 11.36 -8.69 5.49
C ASP A 105 10.30 -7.61 5.67
N ILE A 106 9.66 -7.23 4.58
CA ILE A 106 8.52 -6.30 4.60
C ILE A 106 7.41 -6.95 3.81
N GLU A 107 6.23 -7.04 4.41
CA GLU A 107 5.05 -7.59 3.77
C GLU A 107 3.85 -6.70 4.03
N CYS A 108 3.00 -6.57 3.01
CA CYS A 108 1.70 -5.96 3.10
C CYS A 108 0.60 -6.88 2.52
N SER A 109 -0.58 -6.80 3.11
CA SER A 109 -1.81 -7.45 2.62
C SER A 109 -2.99 -6.51 2.74
N LEU A 110 -4.05 -6.75 1.96
CA LEU A 110 -5.33 -6.06 2.19
C LEU A 110 -5.85 -6.39 3.60
N ALA A 111 -6.39 -5.40 4.28
CA ALA A 111 -7.10 -5.62 5.54
C ALA A 111 -8.40 -6.39 5.27
N ASN A 112 -8.78 -7.26 6.21
CA ASN A 112 -10.10 -7.88 6.17
C ASN A 112 -11.14 -6.79 6.43
N HIS A 113 -12.07 -6.59 5.50
CA HIS A 113 -13.29 -5.84 5.73
C HIS A 113 -14.29 -6.67 6.56
#